data_AF-A0A351DVX4-F1
#
_entry.id   AF-A0A351DVX4-F1
#
_cell.length_a   1.000
_cell.length_b   1.000
_cell.length_c   1.000
_cell.angle_alpha   90.00
_cell.angle_beta   90.00
_cell.angle_gamma   90.00
#
_symmetry.space_group_name_H-M   'P 1'
#
loop_
_entity.id
_entity.type
_entity.pdbx_description
1 polymer ?
#
loop_
_entity_poly.entity_id
_entity_poly.type
_entity_poly.pdbx_seq_one_letter_code
_entity_poly.pdbx_strand_id
1 'polypeptide(L)'
;MNLADAHTSPFQLPKTSPLAGVKGLESLKQEARAFLDLMAADSVASAWIPDVPTRWRQIKQEVQSTGTYTHTFKELSFGARIAWRHSNRCIGRHFWRTLQIHDARSCNSVEEAYGHLTNHVNAAFNGGKIANVITVFPPARPGMEHPWRMVNHQLIRYAGFRQADGTTLGDPDSVDFTDYCLKQGWQGRETAWTPLPWVMV
;
A
#
# COMPACT_ATOMS: atom_id res chain seq x y z
N MET A 1 13.23 9.37 -10.88
CA MET A 1 12.70 10.63 -11.45
C MET A 1 11.42 10.93 -10.69
N ASN A 2 11.33 12.07 -10.03
CA ASN A 2 10.10 12.44 -9.34
C ASN A 2 9.06 12.86 -10.39
N LEU A 3 8.23 11.91 -10.83
CA LEU A 3 7.15 12.14 -11.79
C LEU A 3 5.85 12.59 -11.08
N ALA A 4 5.95 13.09 -9.86
CA ALA A 4 4.83 13.33 -8.94
C ALA A 4 4.13 14.69 -9.13
N ASP A 5 4.04 15.23 -10.35
CA ASP A 5 3.13 16.36 -10.59
C ASP A 5 1.68 15.86 -10.59
N ALA A 6 1.18 15.62 -9.38
CA ALA A 6 -0.12 15.05 -9.04
C ALA A 6 -1.30 15.82 -9.68
N HIS A 7 -1.11 17.11 -9.99
CA HIS A 7 -2.10 17.94 -10.67
C HIS A 7 -2.38 17.53 -12.12
N THR A 8 -1.43 16.85 -12.79
CA THR A 8 -1.59 16.39 -14.18
C THR A 8 -1.80 14.88 -14.28
N SER A 9 -1.66 14.16 -13.16
CA SER A 9 -1.87 12.71 -13.13
C SER A 9 -3.34 12.37 -13.35
N PRO A 10 -3.69 11.54 -14.35
CA PRO A 10 -5.06 11.03 -14.50
C PRO A 10 -5.43 10.04 -13.39
N PHE A 11 -4.49 9.68 -12.51
CA PHE A 11 -4.63 8.67 -11.46
C PHE A 11 -4.95 9.28 -10.09
N GLN A 12 -5.82 10.30 -10.02
CA GLN A 12 -6.22 10.92 -8.75
C GLN A 12 -7.01 9.95 -7.87
N LEU A 13 -6.81 10.04 -6.55
CA LEU A 13 -7.69 9.39 -5.57
C LEU A 13 -8.89 10.30 -5.27
N PRO A 14 -10.03 9.74 -4.86
CA PRO A 14 -11.08 10.53 -4.26
C PRO A 14 -10.50 11.35 -3.09
N LYS A 15 -10.76 12.66 -3.06
CA LYS A 15 -10.24 13.56 -2.01
C LYS A 15 -10.81 13.28 -0.62
N THR A 16 -11.88 12.49 -0.53
CA THR A 16 -12.61 12.26 0.72
C THR A 16 -12.49 10.80 1.15
N SER A 17 -12.03 10.61 2.38
CA SER A 17 -12.09 9.30 3.04
C SER A 17 -13.56 8.83 3.10
N PRO A 18 -13.84 7.55 2.78
CA PRO A 18 -15.19 6.99 2.89
C PRO A 18 -15.72 7.00 4.34
N LEU A 19 -14.87 7.32 5.33
CA LEU A 19 -15.19 7.38 6.75
C LEU A 19 -15.53 8.80 7.25
N ALA A 20 -15.68 9.79 6.38
CA ALA A 20 -16.04 11.15 6.80
C ALA A 20 -17.48 11.22 7.38
N GLY A 21 -17.64 11.88 8.53
CA GLY A 21 -18.94 12.14 9.17
C GLY A 21 -19.37 11.14 10.26
N VAL A 22 -20.50 11.42 10.94
CA VAL A 22 -20.96 10.67 12.13
C VAL A 22 -21.20 9.18 11.85
N LYS A 23 -21.82 8.85 10.72
CA LYS A 23 -22.02 7.45 10.30
C LYS A 23 -20.68 6.73 10.05
N GLY A 24 -19.69 7.44 9.52
CA GLY A 24 -18.34 6.92 9.31
C GLY A 24 -17.62 6.62 10.62
N LEU A 25 -17.79 7.46 11.65
CA LEU A 25 -17.18 7.25 12.97
C LEU A 25 -17.75 6.02 13.70
N GLU A 26 -19.06 5.79 13.63
CA GLU A 26 -19.67 4.59 14.23
C GLU A 26 -19.28 3.32 13.48
N SER A 27 -19.23 3.34 12.13
CA SER A 27 -18.67 2.24 11.34
C SER A 27 -17.22 1.94 11.72
N LEU A 28 -16.39 2.98 11.84
CA LEU A 28 -14.98 2.83 12.22
C LEU A 28 -14.82 2.18 13.60
N LYS A 29 -15.65 2.57 14.58
CA LYS A 29 -15.64 1.95 15.92
C LYS A 29 -16.05 0.47 15.85
N GLN A 30 -17.08 0.15 15.07
CA GLN A 30 -17.53 -1.24 14.88
C GLN A 30 -16.45 -2.10 14.24
N GLU A 31 -15.82 -1.60 13.17
CA GLU A 31 -14.73 -2.28 12.45
C GLU A 31 -13.48 -2.43 13.35
N ALA A 32 -13.11 -1.39 14.10
CA ALA A 32 -12.00 -1.46 15.04
C ALA A 32 -12.26 -2.48 16.14
N ARG A 33 -13.49 -2.56 16.67
CA ARG A 33 -13.85 -3.57 17.67
C ARG A 33 -13.77 -4.98 17.09
N ALA A 34 -14.34 -5.20 15.91
CA ALA A 34 -14.29 -6.48 15.22
C ALA A 34 -12.85 -6.93 14.95
N PHE A 35 -11.96 -5.98 14.59
CA PHE A 35 -10.54 -6.24 14.42
C PHE A 35 -9.86 -6.69 15.73
N LEU A 36 -10.13 -6.03 16.86
CA LEU A 36 -9.59 -6.44 18.16
C LEU A 36 -10.10 -7.82 18.59
N ASP A 37 -11.39 -8.10 18.39
CA ASP A 37 -11.98 -9.40 18.73
C ASP A 37 -11.36 -10.51 17.86
N LEU A 38 -11.11 -10.24 16.58
CA LEU A 38 -10.40 -11.17 15.68
C LEU A 38 -8.96 -11.41 16.14
N MET A 39 -8.24 -10.37 16.57
CA MET A 39 -6.88 -10.48 17.10
C MET A 39 -6.82 -11.26 18.41
N ALA A 40 -7.79 -11.04 19.30
CA ALA A 40 -7.90 -11.74 20.57
C ALA A 40 -8.26 -13.22 20.42
N ALA A 41 -8.95 -13.60 19.35
CA ALA A 41 -9.28 -14.99 19.03
C ALA A 41 -8.14 -15.74 18.33
N ASP A 42 -7.11 -15.06 17.83
CA ASP A 42 -5.98 -15.70 17.16
C ASP A 42 -5.02 -16.34 18.17
N SER A 43 -4.58 -17.58 17.90
CA SER A 43 -3.75 -18.36 18.82
C SER A 43 -2.37 -17.79 19.09
N VAL A 44 -1.88 -16.88 18.24
CA VAL A 44 -0.58 -16.22 18.39
C VAL A 44 -0.76 -14.75 18.74
N ALA A 45 -1.63 -14.04 18.00
CA ALA A 45 -1.79 -12.60 18.15
C ALA A 45 -2.56 -12.21 19.42
N SER A 46 -3.31 -13.12 20.06
CA SER A 46 -3.93 -12.89 21.37
C SER A 46 -2.92 -12.46 22.43
N ALA A 47 -1.73 -13.06 22.45
CA ALA A 47 -0.65 -12.68 23.37
C ALA A 47 -0.10 -11.25 23.11
N TRP A 48 -0.37 -10.67 21.94
CA TRP A 48 0.08 -9.32 21.60
C TRP A 48 -0.88 -8.24 22.10
N ILE A 49 -2.11 -8.62 22.47
CA ILE A 49 -3.15 -7.74 23.03
C ILE A 49 -3.73 -8.35 24.32
N PRO A 50 -2.95 -8.36 25.42
CA PRO A 50 -3.36 -9.02 26.65
C PRO A 50 -4.58 -8.37 27.34
N ASP A 51 -4.87 -7.10 27.06
CA ASP A 51 -5.99 -6.35 27.66
C ASP A 51 -6.80 -5.63 26.56
N VAL A 52 -7.72 -6.37 25.95
CA VAL A 52 -8.67 -5.87 24.94
C VAL A 52 -9.55 -4.74 25.50
N PRO A 53 -10.14 -4.82 26.71
CA PRO A 53 -10.93 -3.72 27.27
C PRO A 53 -10.16 -2.39 27.37
N THR A 54 -8.90 -2.42 27.81
CA THR A 54 -8.07 -1.22 27.88
C THR A 54 -7.71 -0.69 26.51
N ARG A 55 -7.27 -1.54 25.58
CA ARG A 55 -6.97 -1.11 24.21
C ARG A 55 -8.21 -0.52 23.52
N TRP A 56 -9.38 -1.11 23.75
CA TRP A 56 -10.64 -0.60 23.22
C TRP A 56 -10.99 0.80 23.75
N ARG A 57 -10.77 1.08 25.04
CA ARG A 57 -10.95 2.43 25.60
C ARG A 57 -10.02 3.45 24.93
N GLN A 58 -8.76 3.09 24.70
CA GLN A 58 -7.79 3.96 24.01
C GLN A 58 -8.23 4.29 22.58
N ILE A 59 -8.64 3.27 21.81
CA ILE A 59 -9.13 3.47 20.43
C ILE A 59 -10.34 4.39 20.43
N LYS A 60 -11.34 4.15 21.30
CA LYS A 60 -12.52 5.03 21.39
C LYS A 60 -12.13 6.47 21.68
N GLN A 61 -11.19 6.69 22.59
CA GLN A 61 -10.72 8.03 22.94
C GLN A 61 -10.01 8.71 21.76
N GLU A 62 -9.15 7.99 21.04
CA GLU A 62 -8.43 8.52 19.87
C GLU A 62 -9.39 8.83 18.70
N VAL A 63 -10.37 7.95 18.44
CA VAL A 63 -11.42 8.20 17.44
C VAL A 63 -12.25 9.42 17.79
N GLN A 64 -12.59 9.60 19.07
CA GLN A 64 -13.36 10.76 19.51
C GLN A 64 -12.58 12.07 19.37
N SER A 65 -11.27 12.06 19.65
CA SER A 65 -10.44 13.27 19.62
C SER A 65 -9.92 13.64 18.22
N THR A 66 -9.65 12.65 17.37
CA THR A 66 -8.98 12.86 16.07
C THR A 66 -9.80 12.45 14.86
N GLY A 67 -10.95 11.80 15.07
CA GLY A 67 -11.76 11.22 13.99
C GLY A 67 -11.21 9.92 13.41
N THR A 68 -10.08 9.40 13.92
CA THR A 68 -9.47 8.12 13.50
C THR A 68 -8.68 7.50 14.65
N TYR A 69 -7.97 6.39 14.42
CA TYR A 69 -7.03 5.84 15.38
C TYR A 69 -5.80 5.23 14.71
N THR A 70 -4.73 5.04 15.48
CA THR A 70 -3.47 4.51 14.99
C THR A 70 -3.25 3.09 15.49
N HIS A 71 -3.00 2.17 14.55
CA HIS A 71 -2.57 0.81 14.88
C HIS A 71 -1.19 0.81 15.54
N THR A 72 -0.99 -0.01 16.56
CA THR A 72 0.36 -0.40 16.99
C THR A 72 1.04 -1.22 15.89
N PHE A 73 2.36 -1.38 15.94
CA PHE A 73 3.06 -2.24 14.97
C PHE A 73 2.57 -3.70 15.00
N LYS A 74 2.18 -4.21 16.17
CA LYS A 74 1.60 -5.55 16.34
C LYS A 74 0.25 -5.68 15.64
N GLU A 75 -0.62 -4.69 15.82
CA GLU A 75 -1.92 -4.61 15.13
C GLU A 75 -1.73 -4.51 13.61
N LEU A 76 -0.82 -3.64 13.14
CA LEU A 76 -0.46 -3.51 11.73
C LEU A 76 0.00 -4.86 11.14
N SER A 77 0.91 -5.54 11.84
CA SER A 77 1.47 -6.82 11.42
C SER A 77 0.40 -7.90 11.34
N PHE A 78 -0.49 -7.95 12.33
CA PHE A 78 -1.62 -8.88 12.33
C PHE A 78 -2.59 -8.58 11.18
N GLY A 79 -2.99 -7.31 11.03
CA GLY A 79 -3.92 -6.87 9.99
C GLY A 79 -3.42 -7.16 8.58
N ALA A 80 -2.16 -6.84 8.27
CA ALA A 80 -1.56 -7.12 6.97
C ALA A 80 -1.56 -8.63 6.63
N ARG A 81 -1.23 -9.46 7.63
CA ARG A 81 -1.20 -10.92 7.50
C ARG A 81 -2.59 -11.50 7.28
N ILE A 82 -3.59 -11.05 8.04
CA ILE A 82 -4.97 -11.50 7.90
C ILE A 82 -5.59 -11.02 6.58
N ALA A 83 -5.27 -9.80 6.13
CA ALA A 83 -5.71 -9.30 4.82
C ALA A 83 -5.24 -10.22 3.69
N TRP A 84 -3.98 -10.67 3.74
CA TRP A 84 -3.49 -11.66 2.77
C TRP A 84 -4.18 -13.02 2.92
N ARG A 85 -4.33 -13.52 4.16
CA ARG A 85 -5.04 -14.78 4.43
C ARG A 85 -6.46 -14.79 3.85
N HIS A 86 -7.16 -13.66 3.91
CA HIS A 86 -8.54 -13.50 3.46
C HIS A 86 -8.67 -13.08 1.98
N SER A 87 -7.55 -12.95 1.25
CA SER A 87 -7.56 -12.68 -0.19
C SER A 87 -8.01 -13.92 -0.97
N ASN A 88 -9.31 -13.99 -1.29
CA ASN A 88 -9.94 -15.14 -1.94
C ASN A 88 -9.37 -15.45 -3.35
N ARG A 89 -8.80 -14.45 -4.02
CA ARG A 89 -8.14 -14.57 -5.33
C ARG A 89 -6.66 -14.98 -5.24
N CYS A 90 -6.08 -15.09 -4.05
CA CYS A 90 -4.67 -15.48 -3.88
C CYS A 90 -4.55 -16.98 -3.60
N ILE A 91 -3.97 -17.74 -4.53
CA ILE A 91 -3.63 -19.15 -4.34
C ILE A 91 -2.53 -19.34 -3.28
N GLY A 92 -1.59 -18.39 -3.17
CA GLY A 92 -0.47 -18.42 -2.23
C GLY A 92 -0.81 -18.05 -0.79
N ARG A 93 -2.09 -17.85 -0.44
CA ARG A 93 -2.52 -17.39 0.89
C ARG A 93 -2.15 -18.32 2.05
N HIS A 94 -1.69 -19.54 1.79
CA HIS A 94 -1.19 -20.44 2.83
C HIS A 94 0.09 -19.93 3.51
N PHE A 95 0.89 -19.11 2.82
CA PHE A 95 2.11 -18.50 3.36
C PHE A 95 1.87 -17.24 4.21
N TRP A 96 0.62 -16.88 4.49
CA TRP A 96 0.25 -15.61 5.11
C TRP A 96 1.02 -15.27 6.40
N ARG A 97 1.40 -16.28 7.20
CA ARG A 97 2.18 -16.07 8.44
C ARG A 97 3.63 -15.65 8.19
N THR A 98 4.19 -15.95 7.02
CA THR A 98 5.58 -15.62 6.67
C THR A 98 5.72 -14.17 6.17
N LEU A 99 4.62 -13.43 6.03
CA LEU A 99 4.67 -12.05 5.55
C LEU A 99 5.52 -11.21 6.51
N GLN A 100 6.54 -10.58 5.94
CA GLN A 100 7.37 -9.56 6.58
C GLN A 100 6.72 -8.20 6.37
N ILE A 101 6.67 -7.40 7.44
CA ILE A 101 6.02 -6.09 7.44
C ILE A 101 7.10 -5.04 7.61
N HIS A 102 7.24 -4.19 6.60
CA HIS A 102 8.03 -2.98 6.66
C HIS A 102 7.10 -1.80 6.97
N ASP A 103 7.23 -1.24 8.16
CA ASP A 103 6.45 -0.09 8.60
C ASP A 103 7.08 1.20 8.06
N ALA A 104 6.42 1.78 7.06
CA ALA A 104 6.81 3.05 6.44
C ALA A 104 5.79 4.15 6.76
N ARG A 105 4.97 4.01 7.81
CA ARG A 105 3.86 4.94 8.11
C ARG A 105 4.31 6.34 8.52
N SER A 106 5.61 6.56 8.74
CA SER A 106 6.23 7.87 8.99
C SER A 106 6.80 8.53 7.72
N CYS A 107 6.77 7.85 6.58
CA CYS A 107 7.32 8.35 5.31
C CYS A 107 6.64 9.67 4.90
N ASN A 108 7.43 10.71 4.71
CA ASN A 108 6.97 12.08 4.49
C ASN A 108 7.54 12.75 3.22
N SER A 109 8.48 12.09 2.54
CA SER A 109 9.11 12.61 1.32
C SER A 109 9.22 11.55 0.23
N VAL A 110 9.37 12.01 -1.02
CA VAL A 110 9.48 11.11 -2.18
C VAL A 110 10.78 10.31 -2.09
N GLU A 111 11.84 10.94 -1.59
CA GLU A 111 13.15 10.33 -1.39
C GLU A 111 13.08 9.19 -0.37
N GLU A 112 12.41 9.39 0.78
CA GLU A 112 12.15 8.34 1.76
C GLU A 112 11.33 7.19 1.15
N ALA A 113 10.28 7.53 0.40
CA ALA A 113 9.44 6.57 -0.29
C ALA A 113 10.26 5.66 -1.22
N TYR A 114 11.10 6.25 -2.06
CA TYR A 114 12.01 5.50 -2.94
C TYR A 114 12.97 4.61 -2.15
N GLY A 115 13.47 5.08 -1.00
CA GLY A 115 14.26 4.27 -0.07
C GLY A 115 13.48 3.04 0.44
N HIS A 116 12.23 3.23 0.87
CA HIS A 116 11.36 2.15 1.32
C HIS A 116 11.03 1.15 0.21
N LEU A 117 10.80 1.62 -1.03
CA LEU A 117 10.56 0.75 -2.20
C LEU A 117 11.81 -0.06 -2.57
N THR A 118 13.00 0.57 -2.53
CA THR A 118 14.28 -0.11 -2.78
C THR A 118 14.52 -1.20 -1.74
N ASN A 119 14.33 -0.87 -0.46
CA ASN A 119 14.44 -1.83 0.63
C ASN A 119 13.44 -2.98 0.48
N HIS A 120 12.21 -2.69 0.04
CA HIS A 120 11.20 -3.71 -0.23
C HIS A 120 11.66 -4.69 -1.30
N VAL A 121 12.11 -4.19 -2.46
CA VAL A 121 12.55 -5.06 -3.57
C VAL A 121 13.75 -5.90 -3.17
N ASN A 122 14.73 -5.32 -2.47
CA ASN A 122 15.90 -6.05 -2.01
C ASN A 122 15.54 -7.14 -0.99
N ALA A 123 14.68 -6.82 -0.02
CA ALA A 123 14.21 -7.77 0.98
C ALA A 123 13.36 -8.88 0.36
N ALA A 124 12.50 -8.55 -0.61
CA ALA A 124 11.69 -9.52 -1.33
C ALA A 124 12.54 -10.42 -2.23
N PHE A 125 13.58 -9.88 -2.89
CA PHE A 125 14.48 -10.65 -3.75
C PHE A 125 15.35 -11.62 -2.96
N ASN A 126 15.93 -11.18 -1.83
CA ASN A 126 16.66 -12.02 -0.89
C ASN A 126 17.67 -12.99 -1.55
N GLY A 127 18.49 -12.45 -2.48
CA GLY A 127 19.46 -13.25 -3.24
C GLY A 127 18.86 -14.36 -4.09
N GLY A 128 17.63 -14.18 -4.57
CA GLY A 128 16.85 -15.17 -5.32
C GLY A 128 15.96 -16.07 -4.45
N LYS A 129 16.10 -16.04 -3.11
CA LYS A 129 15.25 -16.80 -2.17
C LYS A 129 14.02 -15.98 -1.78
N ILE A 130 13.09 -15.83 -2.73
CA ILE A 130 11.99 -14.86 -2.64
C ILE A 130 11.27 -14.89 -1.29
N ALA A 131 11.14 -13.71 -0.68
CA ALA A 131 10.44 -13.51 0.58
C ALA A 131 9.14 -12.72 0.37
N ASN A 132 8.13 -13.03 1.18
CA ASN A 132 6.86 -12.32 1.18
C ASN A 132 7.00 -11.03 2.01
N VAL A 133 6.96 -9.87 1.38
CA VAL A 133 7.14 -8.57 2.03
C VAL A 133 5.96 -7.65 1.69
N ILE A 134 5.53 -6.85 2.66
CA ILE A 134 4.65 -5.70 2.45
C ILE A 134 5.29 -4.46 3.08
N THR A 135 5.25 -3.34 2.37
CA THR A 135 5.61 -2.02 2.91
C THR A 135 4.33 -1.22 3.11
N VAL A 136 4.08 -0.75 4.33
CA VAL A 136 2.85 0.00 4.64
C VAL A 136 3.18 1.48 4.82
N PHE A 137 2.75 2.28 3.85
CA PHE A 137 2.86 3.74 3.85
C PHE A 137 1.80 4.39 4.76
N PRO A 138 1.91 5.71 5.05
CA PRO A 138 0.97 6.40 5.92
C PRO A 138 -0.50 6.21 5.46
N PRO A 139 -1.43 5.96 6.40
CA PRO A 139 -2.83 5.78 6.06
C PRO A 139 -3.48 7.11 5.67
N ALA A 140 -4.61 7.03 4.97
CA ALA A 140 -5.49 8.17 4.75
C ALA A 140 -5.96 8.76 6.10
N ARG A 141 -6.06 10.08 6.18
CA ARG A 141 -6.62 10.77 7.35
C ARG A 141 -7.91 11.52 6.98
N PRO A 142 -8.90 11.58 7.89
CA PRO A 142 -10.12 12.35 7.65
C PRO A 142 -9.79 13.82 7.30
N GLY A 143 -10.39 14.32 6.21
CA GLY A 143 -10.21 15.71 5.78
C GLY A 143 -8.84 16.04 5.17
N MET A 144 -7.96 15.05 4.98
CA MET A 144 -6.65 15.23 4.35
C MET A 144 -6.58 14.46 3.04
N GLU A 145 -5.82 14.98 2.07
CA GLU A 145 -5.50 14.22 0.86
C GLU A 145 -4.69 12.98 1.23
N HIS A 146 -4.84 11.92 0.43
CA HIS A 146 -4.07 10.69 0.62
C HIS A 146 -2.58 11.00 0.48
N PRO A 147 -1.74 10.60 1.45
CA PRO A 147 -0.35 11.04 1.48
C PRO A 147 0.51 10.36 0.40
N TRP A 148 0.13 9.15 -0.02
CA TRP A 148 0.87 8.36 -1.01
C TRP A 148 -0.05 7.46 -1.82
N ARG A 149 0.23 7.39 -3.13
CA ARG A 149 -0.30 6.40 -4.07
C ARG A 149 0.81 5.96 -5.01
N MET A 150 1.04 4.65 -5.07
CA MET A 150 1.80 4.08 -6.17
C MET A 150 0.90 3.99 -7.41
N VAL A 151 1.32 4.64 -8.50
CA VAL A 151 0.58 4.61 -9.76
C VAL A 151 0.87 3.32 -10.54
N ASN A 152 2.09 2.80 -10.42
CA ASN A 152 2.46 1.51 -11.01
C ASN A 152 1.54 0.40 -10.50
N HIS A 153 1.12 -0.48 -11.41
CA HIS A 153 0.39 -1.69 -11.03
C HIS A 153 1.27 -2.69 -10.25
N GLN A 154 2.59 -2.70 -10.52
CA GLN A 154 3.58 -3.59 -9.91
C GLN A 154 4.90 -2.84 -9.73
N LEU A 155 5.69 -3.23 -8.73
CA LEU A 155 7.02 -2.63 -8.49
C LEU A 155 7.98 -2.86 -9.65
N ILE A 156 7.93 -4.02 -10.30
CA ILE A 156 8.80 -4.34 -11.42
C ILE A 156 7.91 -4.76 -12.57
N ARG A 157 7.88 -3.96 -13.63
CA ARG A 157 7.14 -4.23 -14.86
C ARG A 157 7.87 -3.60 -16.05
N TYR A 158 7.80 -4.24 -17.21
CA TYR A 158 8.36 -3.69 -18.44
C TYR A 158 7.41 -2.68 -19.09
N ALA A 159 7.99 -1.72 -19.81
CA ALA A 159 7.28 -0.75 -20.62
C ALA A 159 6.71 -1.38 -21.90
N GLY A 160 5.73 -0.72 -22.50
CA GLY A 160 5.18 -1.04 -23.82
C GLY A 160 5.21 0.19 -24.74
N PHE A 161 5.84 0.07 -25.91
CA PHE A 161 6.01 1.17 -26.86
C PHE A 161 5.22 0.88 -28.13
N ARG A 162 4.26 1.76 -28.48
CA ARG A 162 3.54 1.66 -29.76
C ARG A 162 4.50 1.88 -30.91
N GLN A 163 4.44 1.00 -31.90
CA GLN A 163 5.24 1.07 -33.12
C GLN A 163 4.44 1.68 -34.26
N ALA A 164 5.14 2.21 -35.27
CA ALA A 164 4.51 2.86 -36.42
C ALA A 164 3.62 1.93 -37.26
N ASP A 165 3.89 0.62 -37.23
CA ASP A 165 3.12 -0.42 -37.92
C ASP A 165 1.89 -0.90 -37.13
N GLY A 166 1.60 -0.28 -35.97
CA GLY A 166 0.49 -0.64 -35.10
C GLY A 166 0.79 -1.78 -34.13
N THR A 167 1.99 -2.36 -34.16
CA THR A 167 2.42 -3.34 -33.15
C THR A 167 2.87 -2.66 -31.85
N THR A 168 3.11 -3.46 -30.81
CA THR A 168 3.68 -2.98 -29.55
C THR A 168 5.00 -3.70 -29.27
N LEU A 169 6.05 -2.94 -28.99
CA LEU A 169 7.31 -3.44 -28.47
C LEU A 169 7.27 -3.48 -26.94
N GLY A 170 7.51 -4.64 -26.32
CA GLY A 170 7.48 -4.81 -24.87
C GLY A 170 6.12 -5.32 -24.36
N ASP A 171 5.64 -4.77 -23.24
CA ASP A 171 4.40 -5.21 -22.58
C ASP A 171 3.18 -4.40 -23.08
N PRO A 172 2.23 -5.01 -23.82
CA PRO A 172 1.03 -4.32 -24.32
C PRO A 172 0.16 -3.70 -23.24
N ASP A 173 0.11 -4.30 -22.04
CA ASP A 173 -0.69 -3.79 -20.93
C ASP A 173 -0.09 -2.55 -20.28
N SER A 174 1.20 -2.28 -20.52
CA SER A 174 1.92 -1.14 -19.95
C SER A 174 1.86 0.10 -20.83
N VAL A 175 1.35 0.01 -22.07
CA VAL A 175 1.47 1.06 -23.08
C VAL A 175 0.97 2.42 -22.59
N ASP A 176 -0.24 2.49 -22.03
CA ASP A 176 -0.81 3.76 -21.58
C ASP A 176 -0.01 4.37 -20.43
N PHE A 177 0.53 3.53 -19.53
CA PHE A 177 1.38 3.99 -18.45
C PHE A 177 2.79 4.37 -18.92
N THR A 178 3.33 3.67 -19.92
CA THR A 178 4.58 4.04 -20.61
C THR A 178 4.45 5.42 -21.25
N ASP A 179 3.40 5.66 -22.03
CA ASP A 179 3.12 6.96 -22.63
C ASP A 179 3.01 8.08 -21.60
N TYR A 180 2.33 7.80 -20.48
CA TYR A 180 2.26 8.74 -19.37
C TYR A 180 3.66 9.07 -18.86
N CYS A 181 4.50 8.07 -18.58
CA CYS A 181 5.87 8.29 -18.11
C CYS A 181 6.71 9.10 -19.10
N LEU A 182 6.63 8.77 -20.40
CA LEU A 182 7.32 9.50 -21.48
C LEU A 182 6.91 10.98 -21.53
N LYS A 183 5.59 11.27 -21.44
CA LYS A 183 5.06 12.64 -21.41
C LYS A 183 5.54 13.43 -20.20
N GLN A 184 5.74 12.76 -19.07
CA GLN A 184 6.30 13.35 -17.85
C GLN A 184 7.84 13.45 -17.89
N GLY A 185 8.46 13.14 -19.04
CA GLY A 185 9.89 13.33 -19.29
C GLY A 185 10.78 12.12 -18.98
N TRP A 186 10.21 10.96 -18.65
CA TRP A 186 11.01 9.74 -18.51
C TRP A 186 11.65 9.37 -19.84
N GLN A 187 12.97 9.16 -19.86
CA GLN A 187 13.73 8.79 -21.05
C GLN A 187 14.08 7.30 -21.02
N GLY A 188 13.05 6.45 -21.14
CA GLY A 188 13.24 5.00 -21.23
C GLY A 188 13.83 4.61 -22.58
N ARG A 189 14.85 3.75 -22.60
CA ARG A 189 15.33 3.13 -23.85
C ARG A 189 14.19 2.31 -24.47
N GLU A 190 13.95 2.41 -25.77
CA GLU A 190 12.92 1.58 -26.41
C GLU A 190 13.45 0.15 -26.67
N THR A 191 13.11 -0.77 -25.76
CA THR A 191 13.42 -2.21 -25.89
C THR A 191 12.25 -3.03 -25.35
N ALA A 192 12.22 -4.32 -25.70
CA ALA A 192 11.20 -5.24 -25.19
C ALA A 192 11.25 -5.46 -23.66
N TRP A 193 12.35 -5.09 -22.99
CA TRP A 193 12.58 -5.37 -21.56
C TRP A 193 12.96 -4.10 -20.77
N THR A 194 12.53 -2.94 -21.22
CA THR A 194 12.83 -1.68 -20.52
C THR A 194 11.99 -1.60 -19.24
N PRO A 195 12.59 -1.57 -18.04
CA PRO A 195 11.83 -1.46 -16.80
C PRO A 195 11.16 -0.08 -16.70
N LEU A 196 9.91 -0.06 -16.25
CA LEU A 196 9.20 1.18 -15.94
C LEU A 196 9.79 1.87 -14.70
N PRO A 197 9.74 3.21 -14.64
CA PRO A 197 10.13 3.95 -13.44
C PRO A 197 9.06 3.77 -12.35
N TRP A 198 9.42 3.97 -11.08
CA TRP A 198 8.43 4.11 -10.01
C TRP A 198 7.79 5.49 -10.05
N VAL A 199 6.47 5.53 -9.94
CA VAL A 199 5.67 6.74 -9.85
C VAL A 199 4.84 6.67 -8.58
N MET A 200 5.16 7.58 -7.66
CA MET A 200 4.43 7.82 -6.41
C MET A 200 3.81 9.20 -6.51
N VAL A 201 2.53 9.35 -6.17
CA VAL A 201 1.79 10.62 -6.12
C VAL A 201 1.08 10.79 -4.79
#